data_AF-A0A2W1B8V5-F1
#
_entry.id   AF-A0A2W1B8V5-F1
#
_cell.length_a   1.000
_cell.length_b   1.000
_cell.length_c   1.000
_cell.angle_alpha   90.00
_cell.angle_beta   90.00
_cell.angle_gamma   90.00
#
_symmetry.space_group_name_H-M   'P 1'
#
loop_
_entity.id
_entity.type
_entity.pdbx_description
1 polymer ?
#
loop_
_entity_poly.entity_id
_entity_poly.type
_entity_poly.pdbx_seq_one_letter_code
_entity_poly.pdbx_strand_id
1 'polypeptide(L)'
;RRFPNAEIFLSSIVRRASVSVSSAGSKELWTMLNNYLWLSGNERIKEAEAVEEELPRGFVGRYRELRLRNHEVNKECLKLVKAGCADLLVLAQEDTFQHGPQERELAILEDMAKDHVIDDRVFIHNGADEVIQEMLSYRRDQEYPVEVIYDSPETREKIMDFEDREFGKNVESHMKLLGMRQSSGSSTGILVAGTKIDDSIEALKNLSKRKQRVFILDVFCANGSNPSFVDTYLGLDLKNIWGYSAWNTASNSLGTLLSLAATSSSCEVEKKVFAEFYISRLLDDHLYQGVLRNTLERMVDESGGDIYKVSKSKGLFEDFRDNLFMPKAEEFLDRFIRGRKLDIFDFSSSENRISIEKFILPWDRTFECEIEVVIR
;
A
#
# COMPACT_ATOMS: atom_id res chain seq x y z
N ARG A 1 5.07 -9.92 33.97
CA ARG A 1 4.04 -9.46 32.99
C ARG A 1 2.67 -9.97 33.48
N ARG A 2 1.59 -9.16 33.38
CA ARG A 2 0.21 -9.56 33.76
C ARG A 2 -0.33 -10.68 32.86
N PHE A 3 0.18 -10.76 31.62
CA PHE A 3 -0.05 -11.84 30.67
C PHE A 3 1.32 -12.32 30.17
N PRO A 4 1.92 -13.36 30.76
CA PRO A 4 3.29 -13.78 30.43
C PRO A 4 3.43 -14.33 29.00
N ASN A 5 2.34 -14.84 28.42
CA ASN A 5 2.33 -15.46 27.10
C ASN A 5 1.84 -14.52 25.99
N ALA A 6 1.49 -13.28 26.31
CA ALA A 6 1.08 -12.31 25.29
C ALA A 6 2.32 -11.83 24.53
N GLU A 7 2.26 -11.91 23.21
CA GLU A 7 3.25 -11.31 22.33
C GLU A 7 3.07 -9.79 22.30
N ILE A 8 4.17 -9.06 22.32
CA ILE A 8 4.18 -7.60 22.24
C ILE A 8 4.91 -7.22 20.97
N PHE A 9 4.16 -6.79 19.97
CA PHE A 9 4.73 -6.29 18.73
C PHE A 9 4.75 -4.76 18.75
N LEU A 10 5.85 -4.19 18.27
CA LEU A 10 6.02 -2.77 18.10
C LEU A 10 6.02 -2.42 16.62
N SER A 11 5.43 -1.29 16.29
CA SER A 11 5.67 -0.61 15.02
C SER A 11 6.04 0.84 15.28
N SER A 12 6.90 1.37 14.43
CA SER A 12 7.22 2.79 14.36
C SER A 12 7.58 3.14 12.93
N ILE A 13 7.53 4.42 12.59
CA ILE A 13 7.84 4.89 11.25
C ILE A 13 9.31 5.30 11.15
N VAL A 14 9.99 4.99 10.04
CA VAL A 14 11.11 5.79 9.56
C VAL A 14 10.50 6.92 8.76
N ARG A 15 10.61 8.13 9.32
CA ARG A 15 9.86 9.29 8.88
C ARG A 15 10.06 9.57 7.39
N ARG A 16 8.96 9.89 6.69
CA ARG A 16 8.98 10.32 5.29
C ARG A 16 10.03 11.39 5.04
N ALA A 17 10.55 11.42 3.81
CA ALA A 17 11.57 12.37 3.42
C ALA A 17 11.09 13.82 3.56
N SER A 18 9.85 14.15 3.19
CA SER A 18 9.36 15.54 3.20
C SER A 18 8.27 15.78 4.27
N VAL A 19 7.42 16.78 4.06
CA VAL A 19 6.27 17.10 4.93
C VAL A 19 4.97 16.47 4.41
N SER A 20 3.90 16.48 5.19
CA SER A 20 2.60 16.04 4.69
C SER A 20 1.92 17.12 3.85
N VAL A 21 1.22 16.69 2.81
CA VAL A 21 0.40 17.57 1.97
C VAL A 21 -1.05 17.55 2.45
N SER A 22 -1.55 18.70 2.90
CA SER A 22 -2.93 18.91 3.38
C SER A 22 -3.58 20.19 2.81
N SER A 23 -2.89 20.89 1.92
CA SER A 23 -3.31 22.14 1.29
C SER A 23 -2.37 22.50 0.14
N ALA A 24 -2.78 23.41 -0.74
CA ALA A 24 -1.91 23.95 -1.79
C ALA A 24 -0.59 24.52 -1.25
N GLY A 25 -0.63 25.31 -0.16
CA GLY A 25 0.58 25.86 0.45
C GLY A 25 1.51 24.80 1.03
N SER A 26 0.96 23.73 1.64
CA SER A 26 1.79 22.61 2.10
C SER A 26 2.39 21.80 0.93
N LYS A 27 1.72 21.76 -0.23
CA LYS A 27 2.24 21.12 -1.45
C LYS A 27 3.44 21.86 -2.02
N GLU A 28 3.43 23.19 -1.95
CA GLU A 28 4.56 24.03 -2.35
C GLU A 28 5.78 23.73 -1.46
N LEU A 29 5.60 23.79 -0.13
CA LEU A 29 6.66 23.46 0.83
C LEU A 29 7.16 22.02 0.67
N TRP A 30 6.27 21.08 0.43
CA TRP A 30 6.61 19.69 0.14
C TRP A 30 7.50 19.56 -1.09
N THR A 31 7.17 20.28 -2.17
CA THR A 31 7.92 20.30 -3.43
C THR A 31 9.31 20.88 -3.23
N MET A 32 9.39 22.05 -2.60
CA MET A 32 10.66 22.72 -2.31
C MET A 32 11.56 21.88 -1.40
N LEU A 33 11.00 21.28 -0.35
CA LEU A 33 11.77 20.45 0.57
C LEU A 33 12.27 19.17 -0.11
N ASN A 34 11.46 18.51 -0.94
CA ASN A 34 11.94 17.35 -1.72
C ASN A 34 13.07 17.74 -2.66
N ASN A 35 12.94 18.88 -3.36
CA ASN A 35 14.00 19.37 -4.24
C ASN A 35 15.30 19.63 -3.46
N TYR A 36 15.19 20.35 -2.33
CA TYR A 36 16.31 20.61 -1.42
C TYR A 36 17.02 19.31 -0.98
N LEU A 37 16.25 18.34 -0.49
CA LEU A 37 16.78 17.08 0.03
C LEU A 37 17.40 16.23 -1.09
N TRP A 38 16.78 16.18 -2.27
CA TRP A 38 17.31 15.45 -3.41
C TRP A 38 18.63 16.07 -3.90
N LEU A 39 18.70 17.40 -4.02
CA LEU A 39 19.93 18.11 -4.38
C LEU A 39 21.03 17.87 -3.34
N SER A 40 20.69 17.96 -2.05
CA SER A 40 21.63 17.69 -0.95
C SER A 40 22.14 16.25 -0.98
N GLY A 41 21.27 15.27 -1.25
CA GLY A 41 21.63 13.86 -1.34
C GLY A 41 22.53 13.52 -2.53
N ASN A 42 22.38 14.25 -3.63
CA ASN A 42 23.17 14.10 -4.85
C ASN A 42 24.38 15.06 -4.91
N GLU A 43 24.86 15.53 -3.75
CA GLU A 43 26.05 16.39 -3.60
C GLU A 43 26.00 17.73 -4.38
N ARG A 44 24.80 18.21 -4.76
CA ARG A 44 24.58 19.49 -5.46
C ARG A 44 24.38 20.64 -4.47
N ILE A 45 25.38 20.83 -3.60
CA ILE A 45 25.28 21.67 -2.39
C ILE A 45 24.87 23.12 -2.70
N LYS A 46 25.49 23.78 -3.69
CA LYS A 46 25.18 25.18 -4.01
C LYS A 46 23.73 25.39 -4.48
N GLU A 47 23.18 24.41 -5.17
CA GLU A 47 21.80 24.46 -5.63
C GLU A 47 20.82 24.16 -4.49
N ALA A 48 21.18 23.23 -3.60
CA ALA A 48 20.43 22.99 -2.37
C ALA A 48 20.39 24.25 -1.50
N GLU A 49 21.52 24.96 -1.34
CA GLU A 49 21.59 26.23 -0.59
C GLU A 49 20.65 27.28 -1.19
N ALA A 50 20.60 27.42 -2.52
CA ALA A 50 19.67 28.35 -3.18
C ALA A 50 18.20 28.01 -2.89
N VAL A 51 17.82 26.73 -2.92
CA VAL A 51 16.45 26.30 -2.56
C VAL A 51 16.17 26.52 -1.06
N GLU A 52 17.17 26.32 -0.19
CA GLU A 52 17.03 26.56 1.25
C GLU A 52 16.80 28.05 1.57
N GLU A 53 17.38 28.97 0.79
CA GLU A 53 17.14 30.42 0.94
C GLU A 53 15.70 30.83 0.61
N GLU A 54 15.02 30.09 -0.27
CA GLU A 54 13.60 30.33 -0.61
C GLU A 54 12.65 29.73 0.44
N LEU A 55 13.09 28.70 1.18
CA LEU A 55 12.28 28.09 2.23
C LEU A 55 12.07 29.06 3.42
N PRO A 56 10.93 28.95 4.13
CA PRO A 56 10.69 29.80 5.30
C PRO A 56 11.82 29.69 6.34
N ARG A 57 12.21 30.82 6.92
CA ARG A 57 13.31 30.88 7.89
C ARG A 57 13.10 29.86 9.03
N GLY A 58 14.10 29.01 9.25
CA GLY A 58 14.08 27.97 10.31
C GLY A 58 13.30 26.70 9.96
N PHE A 59 12.71 26.61 8.77
CA PHE A 59 11.92 25.46 8.33
C PHE A 59 12.75 24.17 8.26
N VAL A 60 13.92 24.20 7.60
CA VAL A 60 14.82 23.04 7.50
C VAL A 60 15.33 22.59 8.88
N GLY A 61 15.66 23.55 9.76
CA GLY A 61 16.07 23.26 11.13
C GLY A 61 14.99 22.50 11.90
N ARG A 62 13.76 23.02 11.90
CA ARG A 62 12.60 22.36 12.53
C ARG A 62 12.30 20.99 11.91
N TYR A 63 12.43 20.87 10.59
CA TYR A 63 12.29 19.59 9.89
C TYR A 63 13.28 18.56 10.43
N ARG A 64 14.57 18.91 10.55
CA ARG A 64 15.65 18.07 11.07
C ARG A 64 15.41 17.69 12.55
N GLU A 65 14.99 18.63 13.39
CA GLU A 65 14.67 18.38 14.80
C GLU A 65 13.56 17.32 14.96
N LEU A 66 12.47 17.48 14.20
CA LEU A 66 11.36 16.52 14.22
C LEU A 66 11.80 15.14 13.70
N ARG A 67 12.72 15.09 12.73
CA ARG A 67 13.26 13.84 12.19
C ARG A 67 14.17 13.15 13.22
N LEU A 68 15.06 13.90 13.86
CA LEU A 68 15.89 13.41 14.96
C LEU A 68 15.05 12.87 16.12
N ARG A 69 13.99 13.58 16.53
CA ARG A 69 13.07 13.12 17.57
C ARG A 69 12.49 11.74 17.23
N ASN A 70 12.06 11.53 15.98
CA ASN A 70 11.52 10.26 15.52
C ASN A 70 12.60 9.15 15.51
N HIS A 71 13.80 9.49 15.05
CA HIS A 71 14.93 8.55 15.04
C HIS A 71 15.32 8.10 16.46
N GLU A 72 15.27 8.98 17.46
CA GLU A 72 15.49 8.60 18.86
C GLU A 72 14.39 7.66 19.38
N VAL A 73 13.12 7.87 19.01
CA VAL A 73 12.04 6.91 19.33
C VAL A 73 12.33 5.53 18.72
N ASN A 74 12.77 5.46 17.46
CA ASN A 74 13.12 4.21 16.81
C ASN A 74 14.26 3.46 17.52
N LYS A 75 15.28 4.18 18.03
CA LYS A 75 16.34 3.60 18.87
C LYS A 75 15.80 3.06 20.19
N GLU A 76 14.88 3.76 20.84
CA GLU A 76 14.24 3.26 22.06
C GLU A 76 13.43 1.99 21.79
N CYS A 77 12.73 1.90 20.65
CA CYS A 77 12.05 0.66 20.24
C CYS A 77 13.03 -0.52 20.11
N LEU A 78 14.20 -0.33 19.51
CA LEU A 78 15.25 -1.36 19.43
C LEU A 78 15.72 -1.80 20.83
N LYS A 79 15.88 -0.85 21.76
CA LYS A 79 16.23 -1.16 23.16
C LYS A 79 15.15 -1.99 23.86
N LEU A 80 13.87 -1.75 23.57
CA LEU A 80 12.77 -2.55 24.10
C LEU A 80 12.78 -4.00 23.58
N VAL A 81 13.10 -4.22 22.30
CA VAL A 81 13.26 -5.58 21.74
C VAL A 81 14.47 -6.29 22.36
N LYS A 82 15.60 -5.58 22.50
CA LYS A 82 16.80 -6.09 23.18
C LYS A 82 16.51 -6.49 24.63
N ALA A 83 15.78 -5.67 25.37
CA ALA A 83 15.43 -5.94 26.76
C ALA A 83 14.42 -7.09 26.92
N GLY A 84 13.93 -7.67 25.81
CA GLY A 84 12.87 -8.67 25.83
C GLY A 84 11.54 -8.09 26.34
N CYS A 85 11.32 -6.78 26.18
CA CYS A 85 10.03 -6.13 26.47
C CYS A 85 9.08 -6.23 25.28
N ALA A 86 9.63 -6.30 24.06
CA ALA A 86 8.90 -6.55 22.82
C ALA A 86 9.47 -7.77 22.09
N ASP A 87 8.60 -8.49 21.41
CA ASP A 87 8.88 -9.72 20.69
C ASP A 87 9.32 -9.45 19.24
N LEU A 88 8.78 -8.39 18.62
CA LEU A 88 9.01 -8.03 17.23
C LEU A 88 8.92 -6.50 17.08
N LEU A 89 9.70 -5.94 16.15
CA LEU A 89 9.62 -4.53 15.75
C LEU A 89 9.58 -4.40 14.23
N VAL A 90 8.60 -3.65 13.72
CA VAL A 90 8.57 -3.18 12.33
C VAL A 90 8.89 -1.68 12.31
N LEU A 91 9.96 -1.31 11.60
CA LEU A 91 10.33 0.07 11.31
C LEU A 91 9.92 0.37 9.87
N ALA A 92 8.69 0.88 9.74
CA ALA A 92 7.99 1.10 8.49
C ALA A 92 8.43 2.40 7.83
N GLN A 93 8.98 2.36 6.62
CA GLN A 93 9.52 3.53 5.97
C GLN A 93 8.45 4.20 5.09
N GLU A 94 8.06 5.40 5.48
CA GLU A 94 7.14 6.24 4.70
C GLU A 94 7.85 6.86 3.46
N ASP A 95 7.06 7.57 2.64
CA ASP A 95 7.47 8.20 1.38
C ASP A 95 8.89 8.74 1.36
N THR A 96 9.68 8.25 0.43
CA THR A 96 11.11 8.52 0.38
C THR A 96 11.66 8.45 -1.05
N PHE A 97 12.98 8.51 -1.18
CA PHE A 97 13.71 8.37 -2.44
C PHE A 97 15.18 8.02 -2.16
N GLN A 98 15.88 7.52 -3.18
CA GLN A 98 17.32 7.23 -3.12
C GLN A 98 18.16 8.45 -2.77
N HIS A 99 19.22 8.27 -1.99
CA HIS A 99 20.08 9.36 -1.48
C HIS A 99 19.31 10.33 -0.57
N GLY A 100 18.18 9.88 -0.03
CA GLY A 100 17.35 10.67 0.87
C GLY A 100 17.93 10.75 2.29
N PRO A 101 17.35 11.61 3.14
CA PRO A 101 17.82 11.85 4.50
C PRO A 101 17.73 10.62 5.42
N GLN A 102 16.95 9.60 5.04
CA GLN A 102 16.78 8.36 5.78
C GLN A 102 17.98 7.43 5.73
N GLU A 103 18.80 7.46 4.68
CA GLU A 103 19.85 6.43 4.47
C GLU A 103 20.77 6.30 5.70
N ARG A 104 21.20 7.43 6.25
CA ARG A 104 22.04 7.46 7.45
C ARG A 104 21.30 6.94 8.69
N GLU A 105 20.02 7.26 8.82
CA GLU A 105 19.21 6.80 9.95
C GLU A 105 18.98 5.29 9.88
N LEU A 106 18.70 4.76 8.68
CA LEU A 106 18.56 3.33 8.44
C LEU A 106 19.84 2.59 8.78
N ALA A 107 21.00 3.05 8.28
CA ALA A 107 22.29 2.45 8.59
C ALA A 107 22.54 2.35 10.10
N ILE A 108 22.25 3.42 10.85
CA ILE A 108 22.37 3.42 12.32
C ILE A 108 21.41 2.43 12.98
N LEU A 109 20.16 2.34 12.52
CA LEU A 109 19.15 1.44 13.09
C LEU A 109 19.49 -0.02 12.79
N GLU A 110 19.95 -0.33 11.58
CA GLU A 110 20.39 -1.65 11.16
C GLU A 110 21.63 -2.12 11.93
N ASP A 111 22.64 -1.26 12.04
CA ASP A 111 23.86 -1.57 12.81
C ASP A 111 23.52 -1.79 14.28
N MET A 112 22.65 -0.95 14.86
CA MET A 112 22.20 -1.12 16.23
C MET A 112 21.42 -2.43 16.44
N ALA A 113 20.59 -2.86 15.48
CA ALA A 113 19.89 -4.14 15.53
C ALA A 113 20.87 -5.33 15.50
N LYS A 114 21.89 -5.28 14.63
CA LYS A 114 22.96 -6.30 14.56
C LYS A 114 23.80 -6.33 15.84
N ASP A 115 24.23 -5.17 16.34
CA ASP A 115 25.00 -5.04 17.59
C ASP A 115 24.23 -5.55 18.81
N HIS A 116 22.90 -5.46 18.76
CA HIS A 116 22.01 -5.99 19.80
C HIS A 116 21.65 -7.46 19.59
N VAL A 117 22.02 -8.05 18.46
CA VAL A 117 21.70 -9.44 18.05
C VAL A 117 20.18 -9.66 18.08
N ILE A 118 19.46 -8.73 17.45
CA ILE A 118 17.99 -8.74 17.35
C ILE A 118 17.50 -8.54 15.90
N ASP A 119 18.39 -8.60 14.92
CA ASP A 119 18.11 -8.40 13.49
C ASP A 119 17.20 -9.48 12.89
N ASP A 120 17.01 -10.59 13.59
CA ASP A 120 16.00 -11.61 13.29
C ASP A 120 14.57 -11.20 13.71
N ARG A 121 14.44 -10.24 14.62
CA ARG A 121 13.17 -9.74 15.19
C ARG A 121 12.84 -8.29 14.79
N VAL A 122 13.71 -7.66 14.01
CA VAL A 122 13.54 -6.28 13.52
C VAL A 122 13.39 -6.30 12.00
N PHE A 123 12.31 -5.71 11.50
CA PHE A 123 12.00 -5.61 10.08
C PHE A 123 12.01 -4.16 9.65
N ILE A 124 12.67 -3.87 8.53
CA ILE A 124 12.78 -2.52 7.97
C ILE A 124 12.47 -2.61 6.47
N HIS A 125 11.41 -1.95 6.02
CA HIS A 125 10.98 -1.92 4.62
C HIS A 125 10.19 -0.64 4.32
N ASN A 126 10.02 -0.33 3.04
CA ASN A 126 9.05 0.68 2.61
C ASN A 126 7.63 0.21 2.89
N GLY A 127 6.68 1.15 2.96
CA GLY A 127 5.31 0.87 3.40
C GLY A 127 5.18 1.16 4.89
N ALA A 128 4.05 1.76 5.27
CA ALA A 128 3.81 2.27 6.61
C ALA A 128 2.37 2.05 7.06
N ASP A 129 1.43 2.25 6.14
CA ASP A 129 -0.01 2.19 6.44
C ASP A 129 -0.53 0.74 6.55
N GLU A 130 0.16 -0.22 5.93
CA GLU A 130 -0.18 -1.64 5.90
C GLU A 130 0.39 -2.45 7.06
N VAL A 131 1.37 -1.91 7.80
CA VAL A 131 2.11 -2.64 8.84
C VAL A 131 1.19 -3.26 9.90
N ILE A 132 0.10 -2.58 10.28
CA ILE A 132 -0.85 -3.15 11.23
C ILE A 132 -1.56 -4.38 10.66
N GLN A 133 -1.88 -4.39 9.36
CA GLN A 133 -2.47 -5.56 8.69
C GLN A 133 -1.49 -6.73 8.69
N GLU A 134 -0.21 -6.45 8.46
CA GLU A 134 0.84 -7.47 8.49
C GLU A 134 1.03 -8.05 9.89
N MET A 135 1.08 -7.19 10.91
CA MET A 135 1.21 -7.61 12.30
C MET A 135 -0.01 -8.42 12.79
N LEU A 136 -1.22 -8.09 12.32
CA LEU A 136 -2.43 -8.88 12.63
C LEU A 136 -2.47 -10.22 11.90
N SER A 137 -1.84 -10.30 10.74
CA SER A 137 -1.74 -11.51 9.92
C SER A 137 -0.54 -12.38 10.32
N TYR A 138 0.43 -11.81 11.05
CA TYR A 138 1.59 -12.51 11.56
C TYR A 138 1.19 -13.69 12.45
N ARG A 139 1.87 -14.83 12.25
CA ARG A 139 1.73 -16.02 13.08
C ARG A 139 3.12 -16.56 13.37
N ARG A 140 3.48 -16.57 14.65
CA ARG A 140 4.73 -17.17 15.10
C ARG A 140 4.76 -18.66 14.70
N ASP A 141 5.93 -19.11 14.23
CA ASP A 141 6.21 -20.51 13.88
C ASP A 141 5.36 -21.12 12.73
N GLN A 142 4.75 -20.29 11.88
CA GLN A 142 4.09 -20.74 10.65
C GLN A 142 4.84 -20.27 9.41
N GLU A 143 5.12 -21.21 8.50
CA GLU A 143 5.63 -20.90 7.17
C GLU A 143 4.50 -20.99 6.14
N TYR A 144 4.42 -19.98 5.26
CA TYR A 144 3.44 -19.94 4.18
C TYR A 144 4.16 -20.06 2.82
N PRO A 145 4.14 -21.23 2.17
CA PRO A 145 4.71 -21.35 0.84
C PRO A 145 3.85 -20.55 -0.15
N VAL A 146 4.47 -19.70 -0.97
CA VAL A 146 3.82 -18.92 -2.04
C VAL A 146 4.73 -18.91 -3.28
N GLU A 147 4.16 -18.81 -4.49
CA GLU A 147 4.93 -18.53 -5.71
C GLU A 147 4.71 -17.08 -6.12
N VAL A 148 5.68 -16.20 -5.80
CA VAL A 148 5.71 -14.84 -6.34
C VAL A 148 6.31 -14.86 -7.73
N ILE A 149 5.61 -14.27 -8.70
CA ILE A 149 6.03 -14.09 -10.08
C ILE A 149 5.91 -12.61 -10.44
N TYR A 150 6.96 -12.07 -11.02
CA TYR A 150 6.96 -10.74 -11.62
C TYR A 150 6.63 -10.87 -13.11
N ASP A 151 5.89 -9.91 -13.66
CA ASP A 151 5.68 -9.76 -15.11
C ASP A 151 7.01 -9.64 -15.86
N SER A 152 8.02 -8.99 -15.26
CA SER A 152 9.36 -8.87 -15.83
C SER A 152 10.45 -8.73 -14.75
N PRO A 153 11.74 -8.99 -15.08
CA PRO A 153 12.86 -8.64 -14.20
C PRO A 153 12.92 -7.14 -13.87
N GLU A 154 12.54 -6.29 -14.82
CA GLU A 154 12.50 -4.84 -14.66
C GLU A 154 11.55 -4.43 -13.52
N THR A 155 10.39 -5.06 -13.39
CA THR A 155 9.47 -4.80 -12.26
C THR A 155 10.08 -5.13 -10.91
N ARG A 156 10.90 -6.18 -10.83
CA ARG A 156 11.60 -6.56 -9.59
C ARG A 156 12.71 -5.58 -9.23
N GLU A 157 13.41 -5.04 -10.23
CA GLU A 157 14.57 -4.15 -10.07
C GLU A 157 14.18 -2.67 -9.99
N LYS A 158 12.99 -2.30 -10.46
CA LYS A 158 12.47 -0.93 -10.41
C LYS A 158 12.40 -0.44 -8.96
N ILE A 159 12.83 0.80 -8.76
CA ILE A 159 12.59 1.55 -7.53
C ILE A 159 11.27 2.28 -7.74
N MET A 160 10.26 1.89 -6.97
CA MET A 160 8.90 2.41 -7.13
C MET A 160 8.82 3.85 -6.63
N ASP A 161 7.78 4.56 -7.08
CA ASP A 161 7.52 5.91 -6.58
C ASP A 161 7.42 5.89 -5.04
N PHE A 162 8.09 6.86 -4.42
CA PHE A 162 8.15 7.01 -2.96
C PHE A 162 8.96 5.93 -2.21
N GLU A 163 9.78 5.13 -2.91
CA GLU A 163 10.67 4.11 -2.33
C GLU A 163 12.16 4.43 -2.58
N ASP A 164 13.07 3.77 -1.85
CA ASP A 164 14.53 4.00 -1.96
C ASP A 164 15.33 2.76 -2.38
N ARG A 165 14.67 1.64 -2.66
CA ARG A 165 15.31 0.38 -3.02
C ARG A 165 14.52 -0.36 -4.08
N GLU A 166 15.19 -1.31 -4.72
CA GLU A 166 14.58 -2.21 -5.70
C GLU A 166 13.38 -2.92 -5.07
N PHE A 167 12.26 -2.97 -5.79
CA PHE A 167 11.00 -3.50 -5.28
C PHE A 167 11.13 -4.94 -4.77
N GLY A 168 11.98 -5.75 -5.40
CA GLY A 168 12.30 -7.10 -4.95
C GLY A 168 12.78 -7.19 -3.50
N LYS A 169 13.51 -6.18 -3.00
CA LYS A 169 13.98 -6.13 -1.60
C LYS A 169 12.82 -5.85 -0.63
N ASN A 170 11.85 -5.02 -1.04
CA ASN A 170 10.63 -4.82 -0.26
C ASN A 170 9.82 -6.13 -0.22
N VAL A 171 9.59 -6.78 -1.36
CA VAL A 171 8.93 -8.10 -1.42
C VAL A 171 9.57 -9.11 -0.47
N GLU A 172 10.89 -9.23 -0.48
CA GLU A 172 11.61 -10.13 0.42
C GLU A 172 11.42 -9.79 1.90
N SER A 173 11.47 -8.50 2.26
CA SER A 173 11.30 -8.04 3.64
C SER A 173 9.88 -8.29 4.17
N HIS A 174 8.84 -7.95 3.40
CA HIS A 174 7.44 -8.22 3.76
C HIS A 174 7.15 -9.73 3.82
N MET A 175 7.65 -10.51 2.87
CA MET A 175 7.55 -11.98 2.92
C MET A 175 8.21 -12.54 4.17
N LYS A 176 9.41 -12.06 4.53
CA LYS A 176 10.13 -12.50 5.74
C LYS A 176 9.32 -12.17 7.00
N LEU A 177 8.75 -10.95 7.10
CA LEU A 177 7.90 -10.56 8.21
C LEU A 177 6.72 -11.53 8.38
N LEU A 178 6.04 -11.85 7.28
CA LEU A 178 4.85 -12.71 7.30
C LEU A 178 5.14 -14.21 7.30
N GLY A 179 6.41 -14.63 7.42
CA GLY A 179 6.78 -16.06 7.37
C GLY A 179 6.53 -16.72 6.01
N MET A 180 6.49 -15.94 4.93
CA MET A 180 6.26 -16.45 3.58
C MET A 180 7.54 -16.94 2.92
N ARG A 181 7.47 -18.10 2.26
CA ARG A 181 8.60 -18.72 1.56
C ARG A 181 8.29 -18.91 0.07
N GLN A 182 9.21 -18.49 -0.80
CA GLN A 182 9.11 -18.76 -2.23
C GLN A 182 9.09 -20.27 -2.50
N SER A 183 8.06 -20.76 -3.20
CA SER A 183 7.85 -22.18 -3.49
C SER A 183 6.99 -22.36 -4.74
N SER A 184 7.60 -22.84 -5.83
CA SER A 184 6.90 -23.12 -7.09
C SER A 184 5.83 -24.23 -6.97
N GLY A 185 5.94 -25.09 -5.97
CA GLY A 185 4.94 -26.11 -5.65
C GLY A 185 3.74 -25.59 -4.84
N SER A 186 3.73 -24.32 -4.42
CA SER A 186 2.62 -23.77 -3.64
C SER A 186 1.31 -23.76 -4.43
N SER A 187 0.19 -23.96 -3.73
CA SER A 187 -1.16 -23.75 -4.27
C SER A 187 -1.53 -22.25 -4.38
N THR A 188 -0.76 -21.36 -3.74
CA THR A 188 -0.94 -19.92 -3.77
C THR A 188 0.10 -19.27 -4.69
N GLY A 189 -0.37 -18.50 -5.67
CA GLY A 189 0.46 -17.65 -6.51
C GLY A 189 0.19 -16.18 -6.27
N ILE A 190 1.23 -15.36 -6.41
CA ILE A 190 1.15 -13.90 -6.34
C ILE A 190 1.77 -13.35 -7.63
N LEU A 191 0.97 -12.64 -8.41
CA LEU A 191 1.48 -11.87 -9.55
C LEU A 191 1.85 -10.47 -9.08
N VAL A 192 3.06 -10.03 -9.41
CA VAL A 192 3.49 -8.64 -9.33
C VAL A 192 3.50 -8.07 -10.75
N ALA A 193 2.55 -7.20 -11.06
CA ALA A 193 2.39 -6.53 -12.35
C ALA A 193 2.82 -5.06 -12.23
N GLY A 194 3.76 -4.59 -13.05
CA GLY A 194 4.30 -3.24 -12.83
C GLY A 194 5.05 -2.56 -13.96
N THR A 195 5.36 -3.26 -15.06
CA THR A 195 6.08 -2.65 -16.19
C THR A 195 5.41 -2.89 -17.53
N LYS A 196 4.92 -4.11 -17.79
CA LYS A 196 4.36 -4.48 -19.09
C LYS A 196 3.03 -5.20 -18.94
N ILE A 197 1.97 -4.60 -19.47
CA ILE A 197 0.60 -5.11 -19.37
C ILE A 197 0.48 -6.49 -20.04
N ASP A 198 1.00 -6.66 -21.26
CA ASP A 198 0.89 -7.92 -21.99
C ASP A 198 1.60 -9.08 -21.25
N ASP A 199 2.81 -8.81 -20.75
CA ASP A 199 3.57 -9.79 -19.96
C ASP A 199 2.86 -10.12 -18.63
N SER A 200 2.27 -9.11 -17.98
CA SER A 200 1.47 -9.29 -16.75
C SER A 200 0.26 -10.19 -17.00
N ILE A 201 -0.46 -9.97 -18.12
CA ILE A 201 -1.64 -10.77 -18.49
C ILE A 201 -1.24 -12.21 -18.83
N GLU A 202 -0.14 -12.41 -19.54
CA GLU A 202 0.35 -13.77 -19.85
C GLU A 202 0.83 -14.50 -18.59
N ALA A 203 1.56 -13.80 -17.71
CA ALA A 203 1.97 -14.32 -16.41
C ALA A 203 0.74 -14.70 -15.56
N LEU A 204 -0.30 -13.85 -15.53
CA LEU A 204 -1.55 -14.12 -14.82
C LEU A 204 -2.24 -15.39 -15.31
N LYS A 205 -2.39 -15.54 -16.63
CA LYS A 205 -2.99 -16.74 -17.25
C LYS A 205 -2.21 -17.99 -16.88
N ASN A 206 -0.89 -17.94 -16.93
CA ASN A 206 -0.03 -19.09 -16.63
C ASN A 206 0.02 -19.42 -15.14
N LEU A 207 -0.10 -18.42 -14.26
CA LEU A 207 -0.23 -18.63 -12.83
C LEU A 207 -1.59 -19.24 -12.49
N SER A 208 -2.67 -18.71 -13.06
CA SER A 208 -4.05 -19.21 -12.86
C SER A 208 -4.23 -20.67 -13.27
N LYS A 209 -3.56 -21.14 -14.33
CA LYS A 209 -3.60 -22.58 -14.71
C LYS A 209 -2.96 -23.51 -13.68
N ARG A 210 -2.00 -23.02 -12.88
CA ARG A 210 -1.15 -23.84 -12.00
C ARG A 210 -1.51 -23.73 -10.52
N LYS A 211 -2.24 -22.69 -10.13
CA LYS A 211 -2.50 -22.33 -8.73
C LYS A 211 -3.97 -22.50 -8.38
N GLN A 212 -4.25 -22.76 -7.10
CA GLN A 212 -5.61 -22.81 -6.58
C GLN A 212 -6.07 -21.42 -6.12
N ARG A 213 -5.13 -20.56 -5.74
CA ARG A 213 -5.38 -19.19 -5.29
C ARG A 213 -4.38 -18.27 -5.94
N VAL A 214 -4.86 -17.20 -6.57
CA VAL A 214 -4.03 -16.19 -7.21
C VAL A 214 -4.37 -14.83 -6.63
N PHE A 215 -3.33 -14.12 -6.20
CA PHE A 215 -3.40 -12.73 -5.74
C PHE A 215 -2.70 -11.85 -6.77
N ILE A 216 -3.26 -10.67 -7.03
CA ILE A 216 -2.76 -9.74 -8.04
C ILE A 216 -2.30 -8.46 -7.34
N LEU A 217 -1.01 -8.15 -7.48
CA LEU A 217 -0.42 -6.90 -7.05
C LEU A 217 -0.20 -6.01 -8.27
N ASP A 218 -0.90 -4.88 -8.33
CA ASP A 218 -0.78 -3.90 -9.41
C ASP A 218 0.02 -2.70 -8.89
N VAL A 219 1.24 -2.57 -9.41
CA VAL A 219 2.24 -1.56 -9.02
C VAL A 219 2.76 -0.79 -10.23
N PHE A 220 1.93 -0.67 -11.26
CA PHE A 220 2.26 0.13 -12.45
C PHE A 220 2.42 1.62 -12.11
N CYS A 221 1.61 2.11 -11.17
CA CYS A 221 1.65 3.48 -10.64
C CYS A 221 1.32 3.49 -9.15
N ALA A 222 1.73 4.54 -8.45
CA ALA A 222 1.24 4.83 -7.11
C ALA A 222 -0.15 5.50 -7.14
N ASN A 223 -0.89 5.32 -6.05
CA ASN A 223 -2.20 5.91 -5.74
C ASN A 223 -3.30 5.48 -6.72
N GLY A 224 -3.40 4.18 -6.97
CA GLY A 224 -4.44 3.56 -7.78
C GLY A 224 -3.90 2.59 -8.83
N SER A 225 -4.83 1.83 -9.41
CA SER A 225 -4.55 0.84 -10.45
C SER A 225 -4.06 1.42 -11.76
N ASN A 226 -3.47 0.58 -12.61
CA ASN A 226 -3.47 0.81 -14.06
C ASN A 226 -4.80 0.37 -14.69
N PRO A 227 -5.62 1.29 -15.25
CA PRO A 227 -6.95 0.92 -15.75
C PRO A 227 -6.91 -0.10 -16.91
N SER A 228 -5.97 0.05 -17.83
CA SER A 228 -5.83 -0.86 -18.98
C SER A 228 -5.49 -2.29 -18.56
N PHE A 229 -4.65 -2.45 -17.54
CA PHE A 229 -4.36 -3.76 -16.96
C PHE A 229 -5.60 -4.36 -16.29
N VAL A 230 -6.30 -3.56 -15.47
CA VAL A 230 -7.49 -4.03 -14.74
C VAL A 230 -8.62 -4.44 -15.69
N ASP A 231 -8.94 -3.61 -16.67
CA ASP A 231 -9.97 -3.90 -17.67
C ASP A 231 -9.65 -5.18 -18.46
N THR A 232 -8.38 -5.37 -18.81
CA THR A 232 -7.93 -6.57 -19.53
C THR A 232 -8.03 -7.82 -18.66
N TYR A 233 -7.58 -7.77 -17.40
CA TYR A 233 -7.65 -8.92 -16.50
C TYR A 233 -9.11 -9.28 -16.18
N LEU A 234 -9.97 -8.30 -15.91
CA LEU A 234 -11.39 -8.53 -15.61
C LEU A 234 -12.16 -9.11 -16.80
N GLY A 235 -11.65 -8.90 -18.02
CA GLY A 235 -12.14 -9.55 -19.24
C GLY A 235 -11.81 -11.04 -19.34
N LEU A 236 -10.92 -11.57 -18.50
CA LEU A 236 -10.56 -12.98 -18.49
C LEU A 236 -11.55 -13.80 -17.63
N ASP A 237 -11.80 -15.06 -18.02
CA ASP A 237 -12.61 -16.02 -17.25
C ASP A 237 -11.74 -16.81 -16.24
N LEU A 238 -11.07 -16.09 -15.34
CA LEU A 238 -10.23 -16.68 -14.29
C LEU A 238 -11.03 -16.86 -13.00
N LYS A 239 -11.16 -18.10 -12.52
CA LYS A 239 -12.01 -18.43 -11.35
C LYS A 239 -11.29 -18.34 -10.02
N ASN A 240 -9.98 -18.53 -10.02
CA ASN A 240 -9.15 -18.68 -8.84
C ASN A 240 -8.47 -17.37 -8.39
N ILE A 241 -9.05 -16.21 -8.68
CA ILE A 241 -8.56 -14.93 -8.17
C ILE A 241 -9.12 -14.72 -6.76
N TRP A 242 -8.24 -14.50 -5.79
CA TRP A 242 -8.56 -14.39 -4.37
C TRP A 242 -8.30 -13.01 -3.77
N GLY A 243 -7.61 -12.14 -4.49
CA GLY A 243 -7.34 -10.78 -4.03
C GLY A 243 -6.65 -9.92 -5.08
N TYR A 244 -6.80 -8.61 -4.91
CA TYR A 244 -6.23 -7.57 -5.75
C TYR A 244 -5.84 -6.39 -4.85
N SER A 245 -4.73 -5.71 -5.14
CA SER A 245 -4.39 -4.44 -4.49
C SER A 245 -3.54 -3.55 -5.39
N ALA A 246 -3.87 -2.25 -5.37
CA ALA A 246 -3.11 -1.13 -5.95
C ALA A 246 -3.24 0.14 -5.08
N TRP A 247 -3.40 -0.06 -3.77
CA TRP A 247 -3.68 0.98 -2.79
C TRP A 247 -2.41 1.76 -2.41
N ASN A 248 -2.46 3.09 -2.55
CA ASN A 248 -1.40 4.02 -2.13
C ASN A 248 -0.04 3.73 -2.80
N THR A 249 1.04 3.45 -2.06
CA THR A 249 2.34 3.10 -2.66
C THR A 249 2.46 1.61 -3.00
N ALA A 250 3.51 1.24 -3.75
CA ALA A 250 3.72 -0.17 -4.11
C ALA A 250 3.92 -1.08 -2.88
N SER A 251 4.65 -0.62 -1.87
CA SER A 251 4.81 -1.37 -0.62
C SER A 251 3.54 -1.38 0.26
N ASN A 252 2.72 -0.32 0.24
CA ASN A 252 1.40 -0.38 0.92
C ASN A 252 0.49 -1.43 0.28
N SER A 253 0.46 -1.47 -1.06
CA SER A 253 -0.29 -2.47 -1.83
C SER A 253 0.23 -3.88 -1.55
N LEU A 254 1.56 -4.03 -1.49
CA LEU A 254 2.23 -5.29 -1.22
C LEU A 254 1.87 -5.86 0.15
N GLY A 255 2.10 -5.12 1.24
CA GLY A 255 1.82 -5.64 2.59
C GLY A 255 0.33 -5.87 2.82
N THR A 256 -0.56 -5.07 2.20
CA THR A 256 -2.01 -5.32 2.19
C THR A 256 -2.32 -6.67 1.52
N LEU A 257 -1.80 -6.91 0.32
CA LEU A 257 -2.06 -8.13 -0.43
C LEU A 257 -1.44 -9.37 0.23
N LEU A 258 -0.23 -9.26 0.77
CA LEU A 258 0.42 -10.36 1.47
C LEU A 258 -0.29 -10.70 2.79
N SER A 259 -0.78 -9.70 3.53
CA SER A 259 -1.63 -9.91 4.70
C SER A 259 -2.89 -10.70 4.36
N LEU A 260 -3.53 -10.36 3.24
CA LEU A 260 -4.68 -11.10 2.72
C LEU A 260 -4.30 -12.53 2.34
N ALA A 261 -3.18 -12.74 1.64
CA ALA A 261 -2.72 -14.05 1.24
C ALA A 261 -2.37 -14.94 2.45
N ALA A 262 -1.68 -14.41 3.46
CA ALA A 262 -1.41 -15.10 4.73
C ALA A 262 -2.71 -15.51 5.41
N THR A 263 -3.65 -14.58 5.54
CA THR A 263 -4.94 -14.84 6.21
C THR A 263 -5.80 -15.85 5.45
N SER A 264 -5.72 -15.88 4.11
CA SER A 264 -6.47 -16.85 3.28
C SER A 264 -6.09 -18.30 3.52
N SER A 265 -4.92 -18.55 4.13
CA SER A 265 -4.46 -19.88 4.51
C SER A 265 -5.13 -20.40 5.79
N SER A 266 -5.73 -19.52 6.60
CA SER A 266 -6.49 -19.90 7.79
C SER A 266 -7.93 -20.31 7.43
N CYS A 267 -8.42 -21.39 8.05
CA CYS A 267 -9.81 -21.82 7.91
C CYS A 267 -10.80 -20.97 8.73
N GLU A 268 -10.32 -20.00 9.51
CA GLU A 268 -11.13 -19.23 10.45
C GLU A 268 -11.87 -18.05 9.79
N VAL A 269 -11.44 -17.62 8.60
CA VAL A 269 -12.04 -16.46 7.93
C VAL A 269 -12.98 -16.92 6.82
N GLU A 270 -14.21 -16.42 6.88
CA GLU A 270 -15.23 -16.73 5.88
C GLU A 270 -14.81 -16.19 4.51
N LYS A 271 -14.93 -17.04 3.47
CA LYS A 271 -14.60 -16.64 2.08
C LYS A 271 -15.37 -15.40 1.60
N LYS A 272 -16.56 -15.18 2.16
CA LYS A 272 -17.38 -13.98 1.93
C LYS A 272 -16.62 -12.68 2.23
N VAL A 273 -15.84 -12.64 3.32
CA VAL A 273 -15.07 -11.45 3.71
C VAL A 273 -13.97 -11.16 2.68
N PHE A 274 -13.32 -12.20 2.14
CA PHE A 274 -12.36 -12.03 1.04
C PHE A 274 -13.02 -11.48 -0.22
N ALA A 275 -14.24 -11.93 -0.52
CA ALA A 275 -15.00 -11.43 -1.66
C ALA A 275 -15.42 -9.96 -1.50
N GLU A 276 -15.91 -9.57 -0.30
CA GLU A 276 -16.22 -8.17 0.03
C GLU A 276 -14.99 -7.27 -0.08
N PHE A 277 -13.85 -7.72 0.47
CA PHE A 277 -12.60 -6.98 0.39
C PHE A 277 -12.07 -6.87 -1.05
N TYR A 278 -12.11 -7.95 -1.83
CA TYR A 278 -11.72 -7.95 -3.24
C TYR A 278 -12.54 -6.94 -4.06
N ILE A 279 -13.87 -6.91 -3.87
CA ILE A 279 -14.73 -5.92 -4.53
C ILE A 279 -14.39 -4.50 -4.05
N SER A 280 -14.19 -4.30 -2.74
CA SER A 280 -13.82 -2.99 -2.18
C SER A 280 -12.52 -2.45 -2.80
N ARG A 281 -11.48 -3.28 -2.95
CA ARG A 281 -10.23 -2.90 -3.64
C ARG A 281 -10.43 -2.56 -5.11
N LEU A 282 -11.28 -3.28 -5.84
CA LEU A 282 -11.60 -2.92 -7.23
C LEU A 282 -12.39 -1.62 -7.35
N LEU A 283 -13.28 -1.34 -6.39
CA LEU A 283 -14.05 -0.10 -6.41
C LEU A 283 -13.23 1.12 -5.96
N ASP A 284 -12.32 0.95 -5.00
CA ASP A 284 -11.45 2.02 -4.49
C ASP A 284 -10.22 2.19 -5.39
N ASP A 285 -9.30 1.23 -5.37
CA ASP A 285 -7.99 1.33 -6.04
C ASP A 285 -8.14 1.50 -7.56
N HIS A 286 -9.16 0.87 -8.16
CA HIS A 286 -9.40 0.97 -9.60
C HIS A 286 -10.49 1.97 -9.99
N LEU A 287 -11.76 1.72 -9.67
CA LEU A 287 -12.86 2.55 -10.17
C LEU A 287 -12.76 3.99 -9.64
N TYR A 288 -12.49 4.19 -8.36
CA TYR A 288 -12.31 5.52 -7.80
C TYR A 288 -10.94 6.10 -8.18
N GLN A 289 -9.84 5.55 -7.67
CA GLN A 289 -8.52 6.17 -7.79
C GLN A 289 -7.95 6.13 -9.21
N GLY A 290 -8.11 5.00 -9.90
CA GLY A 290 -7.61 4.80 -11.27
C GLY A 290 -8.46 5.45 -12.36
N VAL A 291 -9.77 5.61 -12.16
CA VAL A 291 -10.70 6.06 -13.22
C VAL A 291 -11.42 7.37 -12.88
N LEU A 292 -12.10 7.47 -11.72
CA LEU A 292 -13.04 8.57 -11.45
C LEU A 292 -12.45 9.74 -10.64
N ARG A 293 -11.33 9.58 -9.94
CA ARG A 293 -10.73 10.62 -9.08
C ARG A 293 -10.46 11.91 -9.85
N ASN A 294 -9.86 11.82 -11.04
CA ASN A 294 -9.59 12.98 -11.89
C ASN A 294 -10.88 13.72 -12.30
N THR A 295 -12.02 13.03 -12.38
CA THR A 295 -13.31 13.66 -12.65
C THR A 295 -13.80 14.43 -11.43
N LEU A 296 -13.68 13.86 -10.22
CA LEU A 296 -13.98 14.58 -8.98
C LEU A 296 -13.09 15.82 -8.83
N GLU A 297 -11.79 15.69 -9.06
CA GLU A 297 -10.84 16.81 -8.98
C GLU A 297 -11.19 17.92 -9.96
N ARG A 298 -11.60 17.58 -11.19
CA ARG A 298 -12.07 18.56 -12.18
C ARG A 298 -13.36 19.24 -11.72
N MET A 299 -14.33 18.50 -11.20
CA MET A 299 -15.56 19.09 -10.64
C MET A 299 -15.24 20.08 -9.52
N VAL A 300 -14.32 19.71 -8.62
CA VAL A 300 -13.86 20.59 -7.53
C VAL A 300 -13.21 21.84 -8.11
N ASP A 301 -12.29 21.72 -9.06
CA ASP A 301 -11.60 22.85 -9.69
C ASP A 301 -12.56 23.80 -10.42
N GLU A 302 -13.47 23.26 -11.25
CA GLU A 302 -14.50 24.03 -11.97
C GLU A 302 -15.47 24.76 -11.04
N SER A 303 -15.69 24.24 -9.82
CA SER A 303 -16.49 24.91 -8.79
C SER A 303 -15.74 26.00 -8.02
N GLY A 304 -14.43 26.18 -8.28
CA GLY A 304 -13.55 27.02 -7.47
C GLY A 304 -13.29 26.45 -6.07
N GLY A 305 -13.41 25.13 -5.93
CA GLY A 305 -13.26 24.39 -4.67
C GLY A 305 -11.82 24.07 -4.29
N ASP A 306 -11.66 23.19 -3.29
CA ASP A 306 -10.37 22.81 -2.72
C ASP A 306 -10.29 21.28 -2.63
N ILE A 307 -9.41 20.65 -3.41
CA ILE A 307 -9.26 19.18 -3.44
C ILE A 307 -8.78 18.60 -2.10
N TYR A 308 -8.24 19.44 -1.22
CA TYR A 308 -7.84 19.07 0.15
C TYR A 308 -8.97 19.31 1.18
N LYS A 309 -10.09 19.88 0.75
CA LYS A 309 -11.26 20.17 1.59
C LYS A 309 -12.55 20.19 0.76
N VAL A 310 -12.92 19.04 0.22
CA VAL A 310 -14.03 18.88 -0.74
C VAL A 310 -15.35 19.39 -0.17
N SER A 311 -15.59 19.21 1.13
CA SER A 311 -16.79 19.71 1.84
C SER A 311 -17.04 21.21 1.73
N LYS A 312 -16.04 22.03 1.33
CA LYS A 312 -16.25 23.47 1.04
C LYS A 312 -17.17 23.68 -0.17
N SER A 313 -17.14 22.78 -1.14
CA SER A 313 -18.04 22.78 -2.30
C SER A 313 -19.33 22.05 -1.94
N LYS A 314 -20.26 22.76 -1.29
CA LYS A 314 -21.50 22.17 -0.74
C LYS A 314 -22.28 21.38 -1.80
N GLY A 315 -22.57 20.12 -1.51
CA GLY A 315 -23.34 19.23 -2.39
C GLY A 315 -22.54 18.60 -3.54
N LEU A 316 -21.29 19.02 -3.76
CA LEU A 316 -20.47 18.52 -4.87
C LEU A 316 -20.09 17.06 -4.68
N PHE A 317 -19.70 16.67 -3.46
CA PHE A 317 -19.37 15.28 -3.19
C PHE A 317 -20.60 14.39 -3.25
N GLU A 318 -21.74 14.84 -2.72
CA GLU A 318 -23.00 14.11 -2.81
C GLU A 318 -23.44 13.93 -4.26
N ASP A 319 -23.33 14.98 -5.09
CA ASP A 319 -23.60 14.90 -6.53
C ASP A 319 -22.66 13.91 -7.24
N PHE A 320 -21.35 14.00 -6.99
CA PHE A 320 -20.38 13.04 -7.52
C PHE A 320 -20.70 11.60 -7.07
N ARG A 321 -21.02 11.40 -5.79
CA ARG A 321 -21.35 10.08 -5.25
C ARG A 321 -22.60 9.53 -5.90
N ASP A 322 -23.71 10.27 -5.80
CA ASP A 322 -25.05 9.76 -6.09
C ASP A 322 -25.31 9.70 -7.61
N ASN A 323 -24.75 10.64 -8.38
CA ASN A 323 -25.02 10.75 -9.82
C ASN A 323 -23.90 10.23 -10.71
N LEU A 324 -22.69 9.98 -10.17
CA LEU A 324 -21.57 9.46 -10.97
C LEU A 324 -20.99 8.16 -10.39
N PHE A 325 -20.47 8.17 -9.17
CA PHE A 325 -19.79 7.01 -8.59
C PHE A 325 -20.74 5.82 -8.42
N MET A 326 -21.87 5.99 -7.73
CA MET A 326 -22.80 4.90 -7.44
C MET A 326 -23.34 4.25 -8.72
N PRO A 327 -23.82 5.00 -9.74
CA PRO A 327 -24.21 4.40 -11.02
C PRO A 327 -23.07 3.65 -11.72
N LYS A 328 -21.84 4.19 -11.70
CA LYS A 328 -20.68 3.54 -12.31
C LYS A 328 -20.23 2.30 -11.55
N ALA A 329 -20.35 2.31 -10.23
CA ALA A 329 -20.06 1.15 -9.40
C ALA A 329 -21.08 0.03 -9.66
N GLU A 330 -22.36 0.35 -9.80
CA GLU A 330 -23.39 -0.62 -10.18
C GLU A 330 -23.14 -1.21 -11.59
N GLU A 331 -22.80 -0.37 -12.58
CA GLU A 331 -22.39 -0.81 -13.92
C GLU A 331 -21.16 -1.74 -13.87
N PHE A 332 -20.17 -1.37 -13.04
CA PHE A 332 -18.96 -2.17 -12.84
C PHE A 332 -19.28 -3.53 -12.22
N LEU A 333 -20.12 -3.57 -11.18
CA LEU A 333 -20.55 -4.80 -10.52
C LEU A 333 -21.33 -5.70 -11.49
N ASP A 334 -22.26 -5.16 -12.26
CA ASP A 334 -23.02 -5.91 -13.28
C ASP A 334 -22.11 -6.52 -14.35
N ARG A 335 -21.12 -5.74 -14.81
CA ARG A 335 -20.24 -6.16 -15.91
C ARG A 335 -19.19 -7.19 -15.48
N PHE A 336 -18.63 -7.03 -14.29
CA PHE A 336 -17.41 -7.75 -13.90
C PHE A 336 -17.56 -8.69 -12.72
N ILE A 337 -18.62 -8.57 -11.91
CA ILE A 337 -18.77 -9.35 -10.67
C ILE A 337 -20.03 -10.22 -10.70
N ARG A 338 -21.21 -9.62 -10.88
CA ARG A 338 -22.49 -10.31 -10.82
C ARG A 338 -22.59 -11.35 -11.94
N GLY A 339 -23.18 -12.49 -11.63
CA GLY A 339 -23.29 -13.61 -12.57
C GLY A 339 -22.01 -14.45 -12.71
N ARG A 340 -20.88 -14.03 -12.10
CA ARG A 340 -19.64 -14.82 -12.13
C ARG A 340 -19.54 -15.76 -10.94
N LYS A 341 -18.88 -16.90 -11.17
CA LYS A 341 -18.56 -17.86 -10.11
C LYS A 341 -17.05 -17.93 -9.95
N LEU A 342 -16.55 -17.31 -8.88
CA LEU A 342 -15.14 -17.39 -8.47
C LEU A 342 -14.99 -18.44 -7.35
N ASP A 343 -13.79 -18.96 -7.17
CA ASP A 343 -13.48 -19.94 -6.12
C ASP A 343 -13.59 -19.34 -4.72
N ILE A 344 -13.42 -18.02 -4.61
CA ILE A 344 -13.72 -17.27 -3.38
C ILE A 344 -15.21 -17.20 -3.11
N PHE A 345 -16.06 -16.99 -4.12
CA PHE A 345 -17.47 -16.75 -3.89
C PHE A 345 -18.31 -16.91 -5.16
N ASP A 346 -19.54 -17.40 -4.99
CA ASP A 346 -20.49 -17.59 -6.08
C ASP A 346 -21.38 -16.34 -6.25
N PHE A 347 -20.92 -15.38 -7.04
CA PHE A 347 -21.68 -14.16 -7.37
C PHE A 347 -22.79 -14.39 -8.41
N SER A 348 -22.98 -15.62 -8.87
CA SER A 348 -24.06 -15.99 -9.80
C SER A 348 -25.35 -16.42 -9.09
N SER A 349 -25.27 -16.73 -7.79
CA SER A 349 -26.44 -17.08 -7.00
C SER A 349 -27.38 -15.88 -6.85
N SER A 350 -28.66 -16.09 -7.17
CA SER A 350 -29.72 -15.10 -6.96
C SER A 350 -30.01 -14.80 -5.49
N GLU A 351 -29.49 -15.63 -4.58
CA GLU A 351 -29.61 -15.41 -3.13
C GLU A 351 -28.63 -14.36 -2.63
N ASN A 352 -27.52 -14.14 -3.34
CA ASN A 352 -26.47 -13.21 -2.93
C ASN A 352 -26.75 -11.81 -3.48
N ARG A 353 -26.91 -10.83 -2.59
CA ARG A 353 -27.07 -9.42 -2.99
C ARG A 353 -25.86 -8.60 -2.57
N ILE A 354 -25.12 -8.09 -3.56
CA ILE A 354 -24.00 -7.17 -3.34
C ILE A 354 -24.55 -5.74 -3.24
N SER A 355 -24.23 -5.04 -2.16
CA SER A 355 -24.53 -3.61 -2.01
C SER A 355 -23.32 -2.83 -1.48
N ILE A 356 -23.24 -1.57 -1.90
CA ILE A 356 -22.29 -0.59 -1.39
C ILE A 356 -23.02 0.22 -0.33
N GLU A 357 -22.70 -0.03 0.95
CA GLU A 357 -23.39 0.60 2.09
C GLU A 357 -22.74 1.93 2.48
N LYS A 358 -21.47 2.14 2.09
CA LYS A 358 -20.71 3.34 2.39
C LYS A 358 -19.80 3.72 1.24
N PHE A 359 -19.79 5.02 0.91
CA PHE A 359 -18.80 5.68 0.07
C PHE A 359 -18.55 7.09 0.62
N ILE A 360 -17.39 7.31 1.23
CA ILE A 360 -17.00 8.61 1.81
C ILE A 360 -15.55 8.96 1.49
N LEU A 361 -15.20 10.25 1.65
CA LEU A 361 -13.81 10.70 1.67
C LEU A 361 -13.32 10.75 3.13
N PRO A 362 -12.50 9.79 3.60
CA PRO A 362 -12.15 9.67 5.02
C PRO A 362 -11.40 10.92 5.55
N TRP A 363 -10.68 11.61 4.67
CA TRP A 363 -9.90 12.81 5.00
C TRP A 363 -10.47 14.09 4.42
N ASP A 364 -11.69 14.06 3.85
CA ASP A 364 -12.31 15.19 3.15
C ASP A 364 -11.44 15.75 2.00
N ARG A 365 -10.66 14.86 1.36
CA ARG A 365 -9.79 15.15 0.21
C ARG A 365 -10.01 14.10 -0.88
N THR A 366 -9.71 14.44 -2.14
CA THR A 366 -9.93 13.56 -3.31
C THR A 366 -8.99 12.36 -3.40
N PHE A 367 -8.05 12.20 -2.47
CA PHE A 367 -6.94 11.25 -2.55
C PHE A 367 -7.39 9.78 -2.63
N GLU A 368 -8.20 9.34 -1.66
CA GLU A 368 -8.71 7.98 -1.51
C GLU A 368 -10.14 8.02 -0.97
N CYS A 369 -10.84 6.89 -1.04
CA CYS A 369 -12.18 6.75 -0.50
C CYS A 369 -12.28 5.60 0.50
N GLU A 370 -13.29 5.65 1.37
CA GLU A 370 -13.67 4.52 2.20
C GLU A 370 -14.94 3.89 1.62
N ILE A 371 -14.84 2.61 1.26
CA ILE A 371 -15.93 1.84 0.66
C ILE A 371 -16.26 0.63 1.52
N GLU A 372 -17.53 0.52 1.92
CA GLU A 372 -18.07 -0.67 2.58
C GLU A 372 -18.94 -1.45 1.58
N VAL A 373 -18.46 -2.63 1.21
CA VAL A 373 -19.19 -3.60 0.38
C VAL A 373 -19.74 -4.67 1.28
N VAL A 374 -21.03 -4.96 1.15
CA VAL A 374 -21.71 -6.04 1.88
C VAL A 374 -22.34 -6.99 0.88
N ILE A 375 -22.07 -8.28 1.04
CA ILE A 375 -22.79 -9.35 0.36
C ILE A 375 -23.84 -9.85 1.36
N ARG A 376 -25.12 -9.86 1.01
CA ARG A 376 -26.19 -10.41 1.88
C ARG A 376 -26.68 -11.74 1.37
#